data_AF-A0A1J5WF36-F1
#
_entry.id   AF-A0A1J5WF36-F1
#
_cell.length_a   1.000
_cell.length_b   1.000
_cell.length_c   1.000
_cell.angle_alpha   90.00
_cell.angle_beta   90.00
_cell.angle_gamma   90.00
#
_symmetry.space_group_name_H-M   'P 1'
#
loop_
_entity.id
_entity.type
_entity.pdbx_description
1 polymer ?
#
loop_
_entity_poly.entity_id
_entity_poly.type
_entity_poly.pdbx_seq_one_letter_code
_entity_poly.pdbx_strand_id
1 'polypeptide(L)'
;LKDYAMEILPKLGFHEENEIKLFFMSVGNKCLTEILKTKNNSIWVGKMKTLSLFDNEIKILPKLRIHGENVMESLNLYADKPKHIAEILKMENKSIWVGKVKKVSLHSYALEILPKLGIHKENVMDVFSLNTGKTKHITGILKTKKKSIWIGKVKKLVLRKHAVEILPKLGIHKENVMDVFSLNTGKTEHITGILKTKKKSIWIGKVKKLRLGGDAKTIKDRLDFTLIPRSE
;
A
#
# COMPACT_ATOMS: atom_id res chain seq x y z
N LEU A 1 5.94 -28.67 -15.39
CA LEU A 1 6.56 -28.38 -14.06
C LEU A 1 5.99 -27.14 -13.35
N LYS A 2 5.46 -26.11 -14.05
CA LYS A 2 4.82 -24.95 -13.40
C LYS A 2 3.50 -25.27 -12.68
N ASP A 3 2.72 -26.23 -13.18
CA ASP A 3 1.42 -26.59 -12.57
C ASP A 3 1.55 -27.48 -11.32
N TYR A 4 2.70 -28.16 -11.16
CA TYR A 4 2.95 -29.04 -10.01
C TYR A 4 3.43 -28.30 -8.76
N ALA A 5 3.96 -27.07 -8.86
CA ALA A 5 4.44 -26.33 -7.69
C ALA A 5 3.32 -25.91 -6.73
N MET A 6 2.07 -26.01 -7.15
CA MET A 6 0.95 -25.31 -6.52
C MET A 6 -0.01 -26.20 -5.72
N GLU A 7 -0.08 -27.51 -5.98
CA GLU A 7 -0.61 -28.46 -4.99
C GLU A 7 0.27 -28.54 -3.74
N ILE A 8 1.50 -28.03 -3.86
CA ILE A 8 2.49 -28.06 -2.81
C ILE A 8 2.44 -26.77 -1.99
N LEU A 9 1.84 -25.63 -2.35
CA LEU A 9 1.91 -24.43 -1.48
C LEU A 9 1.41 -24.64 -0.04
N PRO A 10 0.29 -25.35 0.21
CA PRO A 10 -0.11 -25.75 1.56
C PRO A 10 0.71 -26.92 2.14
N LYS A 11 1.42 -27.69 1.30
CA LYS A 11 2.25 -28.87 1.67
C LYS A 11 3.76 -28.57 1.73
N LEU A 12 4.19 -27.40 1.24
CA LEU A 12 5.52 -26.85 1.31
C LEU A 12 5.60 -26.36 2.74
N GLY A 13 6.01 -27.26 3.64
CA GLY A 13 6.45 -26.90 4.97
C GLY A 13 7.68 -26.01 4.83
N PHE A 14 7.48 -24.73 4.49
CA PHE A 14 8.56 -23.77 4.45
C PHE A 14 9.12 -23.70 5.86
N HIS A 15 10.37 -24.14 6.02
CA HIS A 15 11.11 -24.00 7.25
C HIS A 15 11.12 -22.53 7.67
N GLU A 16 11.22 -22.24 8.96
CA GLU A 16 11.19 -20.87 9.50
C GLU A 16 12.25 -19.96 8.87
N GLU A 17 13.34 -20.56 8.40
CA GLU A 17 14.48 -19.91 7.75
C GLU A 17 14.33 -19.72 6.23
N ASN A 18 13.31 -20.30 5.59
CA ASN A 18 13.15 -20.20 4.14
C ASN A 18 12.78 -18.77 3.71
N GLU A 19 13.61 -18.19 2.84
CA GLU A 19 13.38 -16.89 2.23
C GLU A 19 12.82 -17.06 0.81
N ILE A 20 11.55 -16.67 0.60
CA ILE A 20 10.97 -16.58 -0.74
C ILE A 20 11.41 -15.24 -1.37
N LYS A 21 12.34 -15.33 -2.33
CA LYS A 21 12.93 -14.15 -3.00
C LYS A 21 11.93 -13.39 -3.86
N LEU A 22 11.06 -14.11 -4.59
CA LEU A 22 10.04 -13.52 -5.45
C LEU A 22 8.85 -14.46 -5.53
N PHE A 23 7.70 -14.00 -5.06
CA PHE A 23 6.44 -14.70 -5.26
C PHE A 23 5.67 -14.02 -6.41
N PHE A 24 5.69 -14.66 -7.58
CA PHE A 24 4.92 -14.26 -8.76
C PHE A 24 3.94 -15.37 -9.13
N MET A 25 2.65 -15.05 -9.09
CA MET A 25 1.55 -16.00 -9.21
C MET A 25 0.94 -15.91 -10.60
N SER A 26 1.58 -16.42 -11.66
CA SER A 26 0.88 -16.64 -12.94
C SER A 26 -0.02 -17.88 -12.82
N VAL A 27 -1.11 -17.74 -12.08
CA VAL A 27 -1.96 -18.86 -11.67
C VAL A 27 -3.00 -19.14 -12.75
N GLY A 28 -3.00 -20.35 -13.31
CA GLY A 28 -4.16 -20.85 -14.03
C GLY A 28 -5.38 -20.88 -13.09
N ASN A 29 -6.54 -20.40 -13.55
CA ASN A 29 -7.75 -20.18 -12.71
C ASN A 29 -8.09 -21.33 -11.74
N LYS A 30 -7.83 -22.59 -12.10
CA LYS A 30 -8.10 -23.77 -11.27
C LYS A 30 -7.32 -23.76 -9.95
N CYS A 31 -6.03 -23.43 -9.98
CA CYS A 31 -5.17 -23.42 -8.80
C CYS A 31 -5.54 -22.30 -7.82
N LEU A 32 -5.92 -21.13 -8.35
CA LEU A 32 -6.37 -20.02 -7.51
C LEU A 32 -7.61 -20.42 -6.71
N THR A 33 -8.56 -21.12 -7.34
CA THR A 33 -9.79 -21.59 -6.68
C THR A 33 -9.49 -22.44 -5.44
N GLU A 34 -8.52 -23.36 -5.51
CA GLU A 34 -8.15 -24.19 -4.35
C GLU A 34 -7.52 -23.36 -3.23
N ILE A 35 -6.62 -22.43 -3.56
CA ILE A 35 -6.04 -21.51 -2.56
C ILE A 35 -7.13 -20.70 -1.87
N LEU A 36 -8.13 -20.22 -2.62
CA LEU A 36 -9.20 -19.39 -2.05
C LEU A 36 -10.12 -20.15 -1.09
N LYS A 37 -10.20 -21.48 -1.18
CA LYS A 37 -10.92 -22.34 -0.22
C LYS A 37 -10.20 -22.44 1.13
N THR A 38 -8.91 -22.14 1.21
CA THR A 38 -8.15 -22.20 2.47
C THR A 38 -8.58 -21.12 3.46
N LYS A 39 -8.33 -21.34 4.75
CA LYS A 39 -8.60 -20.34 5.80
C LYS A 39 -7.64 -19.16 5.65
N ASN A 40 -8.06 -17.97 6.10
CA ASN A 40 -7.15 -16.83 6.16
C ASN A 40 -5.96 -17.15 7.08
N ASN A 41 -4.78 -16.60 6.78
CA ASN A 41 -3.53 -16.84 7.51
C ASN A 41 -3.16 -18.33 7.64
N SER A 42 -3.55 -19.20 6.70
CA SER A 42 -3.25 -20.64 6.77
C SER A 42 -2.07 -21.08 5.91
N ILE A 43 -1.71 -20.30 4.89
CA ILE A 43 -0.61 -20.63 3.97
C ILE A 43 0.67 -19.98 4.50
N TRP A 44 1.48 -20.74 5.22
CA TRP A 44 2.78 -20.27 5.70
C TRP A 44 3.74 -20.02 4.54
N VAL A 45 4.32 -18.82 4.47
CA VAL A 45 5.27 -18.44 3.41
C VAL A 45 6.65 -18.04 3.94
N GLY A 46 6.91 -18.23 5.24
CA GLY A 46 8.18 -17.86 5.87
C GLY A 46 8.51 -16.38 5.72
N LYS A 47 9.79 -16.08 5.44
CA LYS A 47 10.27 -14.73 5.14
C LYS A 47 10.06 -14.46 3.65
N MET A 48 9.38 -13.37 3.33
CA MET A 48 9.00 -12.98 1.98
C MET A 48 9.71 -11.68 1.60
N LYS A 49 10.60 -11.76 0.62
CA LYS A 49 11.36 -10.61 0.13
C LYS A 49 10.51 -9.70 -0.75
N THR A 50 9.78 -10.27 -1.71
CA THR A 50 8.91 -9.51 -2.63
C THR A 50 7.58 -10.20 -2.86
N LEU A 51 6.49 -9.46 -2.66
CA LEU A 51 5.13 -9.88 -2.98
C LEU A 51 4.53 -8.96 -4.04
N SER A 52 4.29 -9.49 -5.23
CA SER A 52 3.61 -8.77 -6.31
C SER A 52 2.36 -9.53 -6.73
N LEU A 53 1.18 -8.93 -6.55
CA LEU A 53 -0.10 -9.55 -6.88
C LEU A 53 -0.90 -8.67 -7.83
N PHE A 54 -1.35 -9.27 -8.92
CA PHE A 54 -2.11 -8.58 -9.97
C PHE A 54 -3.50 -9.17 -10.09
N ASP A 55 -4.49 -8.28 -10.15
CA ASP A 55 -5.88 -8.60 -10.42
C ASP A 55 -6.40 -9.73 -9.52
N ASN A 56 -6.79 -10.86 -10.12
CA ASN A 56 -7.44 -11.95 -9.39
C ASN A 56 -6.52 -12.58 -8.32
N GLU A 57 -5.20 -12.48 -8.48
CA GLU A 57 -4.19 -12.99 -7.54
C GLU A 57 -4.26 -12.28 -6.19
N ILE A 58 -4.70 -11.02 -6.16
CA ILE A 58 -4.79 -10.24 -4.91
C ILE A 58 -5.65 -10.96 -3.86
N LYS A 59 -6.63 -11.77 -4.28
CA LYS A 59 -7.51 -12.53 -3.39
C LYS A 59 -6.78 -13.53 -2.50
N ILE A 60 -5.54 -13.92 -2.85
CA ILE A 60 -4.73 -14.81 -2.00
C ILE A 60 -4.11 -14.08 -0.82
N LEU A 61 -4.00 -12.74 -0.88
CA LEU A 61 -3.28 -11.97 0.14
C LEU A 61 -3.74 -12.29 1.57
N PRO A 62 -5.05 -12.40 1.88
CA PRO A 62 -5.53 -12.82 3.20
C PRO A 62 -5.18 -14.26 3.61
N LYS A 63 -4.81 -15.11 2.65
CA LYS A 63 -4.51 -16.53 2.88
C LYS A 63 -3.07 -16.73 3.34
N LEU A 64 -2.18 -15.80 2.99
CA LEU A 64 -0.76 -15.87 3.29
C LEU A 64 -0.49 -15.53 4.77
N ARG A 65 0.28 -16.39 5.43
CA ARG A 65 0.85 -16.17 6.76
C ARG A 65 2.34 -15.85 6.59
N ILE A 66 2.67 -14.58 6.70
CA ILE A 66 4.05 -14.06 6.61
C ILE A 66 4.68 -14.07 8.00
N HIS A 67 5.96 -14.44 8.09
CA HIS A 67 6.71 -14.44 9.34
C HIS A 67 6.64 -13.08 10.07
N GLY A 68 6.49 -13.09 11.40
CA GLY A 68 6.33 -11.86 12.21
C GLY A 68 7.51 -10.88 12.07
N GLU A 69 8.72 -11.42 11.99
CA GLU A 69 9.97 -10.69 11.79
C GLU A 69 10.30 -10.38 10.32
N ASN A 70 9.40 -10.67 9.38
CA ASN A 70 9.68 -10.45 7.97
C ASN A 70 9.94 -8.96 7.67
N VAL A 71 11.03 -8.71 6.93
CA VAL A 71 11.36 -7.40 6.36
C VAL A 71 11.28 -7.51 4.84
N MET A 72 10.08 -7.31 4.31
CA MET A 72 9.81 -7.36 2.88
C MET A 72 10.48 -6.18 2.17
N GLU A 73 11.16 -6.43 1.06
CA GLU A 73 11.69 -5.37 0.21
C GLU A 73 10.59 -4.65 -0.57
N SER A 74 9.59 -5.38 -1.07
CA SER A 74 8.54 -4.77 -1.89
C SER A 74 7.19 -5.48 -1.80
N LEU A 75 6.13 -4.70 -1.59
CA LEU A 75 4.73 -5.07 -1.76
C LEU A 75 4.13 -4.29 -2.93
N ASN A 76 3.77 -4.98 -4.01
CA ASN A 76 3.19 -4.40 -5.21
C ASN A 76 1.80 -4.98 -5.46
N LEU A 77 0.76 -4.15 -5.41
CA LEU A 77 -0.61 -4.60 -5.66
C LEU A 77 -1.25 -3.77 -6.78
N TYR A 78 -1.88 -4.45 -7.73
CA TYR A 78 -2.63 -3.83 -8.82
C TYR A 78 -3.97 -4.55 -9.01
N ALA A 79 -5.08 -3.82 -9.04
CA ALA A 79 -6.38 -4.38 -9.42
C ALA A 79 -7.12 -3.43 -10.37
N ASP A 80 -7.47 -3.91 -11.56
CA ASP A 80 -8.27 -3.13 -12.52
C ASP A 80 -9.77 -3.19 -12.23
N LYS A 81 -10.25 -4.26 -11.58
CA LYS A 81 -11.68 -4.50 -11.34
C LYS A 81 -12.00 -4.63 -9.85
N PRO A 82 -13.17 -4.13 -9.39
CA PRO A 82 -13.54 -4.18 -7.97
C PRO A 82 -13.72 -5.62 -7.47
N LYS A 83 -14.14 -6.55 -8.36
CA LYS A 83 -14.29 -7.98 -8.03
C LYS A 83 -12.99 -8.66 -7.57
N HIS A 84 -11.83 -8.08 -7.88
CA HIS A 84 -10.53 -8.61 -7.46
C HIS A 84 -10.26 -8.37 -5.97
N ILE A 85 -10.93 -7.40 -5.36
CA ILE A 85 -10.69 -6.98 -3.97
C ILE A 85 -11.92 -7.13 -3.07
N ALA A 86 -13.08 -7.51 -3.63
CA ALA A 86 -14.36 -7.47 -2.95
C ALA A 86 -14.37 -8.20 -1.60
N GLU A 87 -13.79 -9.40 -1.51
CA GLU A 87 -13.70 -10.15 -0.25
C GLU A 87 -12.77 -9.49 0.76
N ILE A 88 -11.68 -8.87 0.30
CA ILE A 88 -10.73 -8.16 1.19
C ILE A 88 -11.39 -6.93 1.81
N LEU A 89 -12.27 -6.24 1.07
CA LEU A 89 -12.95 -5.05 1.59
C LEU A 89 -13.90 -5.35 2.75
N LYS A 90 -14.40 -6.59 2.85
CA LYS A 90 -15.23 -7.05 3.97
C LYS A 90 -14.43 -7.34 5.24
N MET A 91 -13.11 -7.48 5.13
CA MET A 91 -12.25 -7.78 6.28
C MET A 91 -12.09 -6.56 7.18
N GLU A 92 -11.72 -6.79 8.44
CA GLU A 92 -11.42 -5.72 9.39
C GLU A 92 -10.16 -4.94 8.96
N ASN A 93 -10.07 -3.68 9.40
CA ASN A 93 -8.87 -2.89 9.14
C ASN A 93 -7.65 -3.49 9.85
N LYS A 94 -6.49 -3.44 9.20
CA LYS A 94 -5.22 -4.02 9.69
C LYS A 94 -5.23 -5.54 9.91
N SER A 95 -6.24 -6.27 9.42
CA SER A 95 -6.34 -7.73 9.57
C SER A 95 -5.40 -8.53 8.66
N ILE A 96 -4.84 -7.91 7.61
CA ILE A 96 -3.89 -8.55 6.69
C ILE A 96 -2.47 -8.13 7.08
N TRP A 97 -1.80 -8.95 7.88
CA TRP A 97 -0.45 -8.67 8.35
C TRP A 97 0.58 -8.80 7.22
N VAL A 98 1.37 -7.75 6.98
CA VAL A 98 2.46 -7.74 5.98
C VAL A 98 3.85 -7.50 6.60
N GLY A 99 3.92 -7.33 7.92
CA GLY A 99 5.20 -7.13 8.64
C GLY A 99 5.83 -5.77 8.40
N LYS A 100 7.17 -5.74 8.35
CA LYS A 100 7.95 -4.58 7.92
C LYS A 100 8.11 -4.63 6.39
N VAL A 101 7.97 -3.49 5.72
CA VAL A 101 8.02 -3.39 4.26
C VAL A 101 8.83 -2.17 3.86
N LYS A 102 9.86 -2.31 3.02
CA LYS A 102 10.69 -1.20 2.54
C LYS A 102 9.98 -0.39 1.44
N LYS A 103 9.28 -1.06 0.52
CA LYS A 103 8.57 -0.41 -0.61
C LYS A 103 7.13 -0.89 -0.71
N VAL A 104 6.18 0.05 -0.74
CA VAL A 104 4.78 -0.24 -1.02
C VAL A 104 4.36 0.50 -2.29
N SER A 105 3.79 -0.23 -3.24
CA SER A 105 3.22 0.34 -4.46
C SER A 105 1.83 -0.21 -4.72
N LEU A 106 0.81 0.64 -4.60
CA LEU A 106 -0.59 0.27 -4.86
C LEU A 106 -1.12 1.01 -6.08
N HIS A 107 -1.87 0.29 -6.91
CA HIS A 107 -2.46 0.81 -8.15
C HIS A 107 -3.94 0.47 -8.31
N SER A 108 -4.69 1.43 -8.87
CA SER A 108 -6.11 1.26 -9.18
C SER A 108 -6.93 0.78 -7.97
N TYR A 109 -7.82 -0.22 -8.10
CA TYR A 109 -8.64 -0.68 -6.97
C TYR A 109 -7.81 -1.22 -5.80
N ALA A 110 -6.56 -1.66 -6.00
CA ALA A 110 -5.72 -2.15 -4.90
C ALA A 110 -5.47 -1.09 -3.81
N LEU A 111 -5.68 0.20 -4.11
CA LEU A 111 -5.63 1.26 -3.11
C LEU A 111 -6.66 1.03 -1.98
N GLU A 112 -7.86 0.53 -2.29
CA GLU A 112 -8.93 0.30 -1.29
C GLU A 112 -8.56 -0.77 -0.26
N ILE A 113 -7.53 -1.59 -0.53
CA ILE A 113 -7.00 -2.58 0.41
C ILE A 113 -6.12 -1.90 1.47
N LEU A 114 -5.61 -0.70 1.22
CA LEU A 114 -4.65 -0.04 2.11
C LEU A 114 -5.09 0.00 3.60
N PRO A 115 -6.35 0.31 3.96
CA PRO A 115 -6.80 0.26 5.37
C PRO A 115 -6.78 -1.15 5.98
N LYS A 116 -6.79 -2.20 5.15
CA LYS A 116 -6.81 -3.61 5.56
C LYS A 116 -5.41 -4.14 5.85
N LEU A 117 -4.37 -3.48 5.33
CA LEU A 117 -2.98 -3.87 5.56
C LEU A 117 -2.52 -3.53 6.98
N GLY A 118 -2.08 -4.54 7.72
CA GLY A 118 -1.39 -4.43 8.99
C GLY A 118 0.12 -4.27 8.74
N ILE A 119 0.60 -3.04 8.79
CA ILE A 119 2.01 -2.69 8.68
C ILE A 119 2.57 -2.51 10.10
N HIS A 120 3.75 -3.07 10.36
CA HIS A 120 4.37 -3.01 11.67
C HIS A 120 4.55 -1.55 12.15
N LYS A 121 4.28 -1.28 13.44
CA LYS A 121 4.30 0.07 14.02
C LYS A 121 5.65 0.81 13.84
N GLU A 122 6.75 0.06 13.96
CA GLU A 122 8.14 0.53 13.79
C GLU A 122 8.64 0.46 12.35
N ASN A 123 7.77 0.28 11.36
CA ASN A 123 8.20 0.18 9.97
C ASN A 123 8.80 1.52 9.49
N VAL A 124 9.97 1.42 8.84
CA VAL A 124 10.65 2.52 8.16
C VAL A 124 10.70 2.18 6.67
N MET A 125 9.82 2.82 5.88
CA MET A 125 9.73 2.60 4.45
C MET A 125 10.72 3.49 3.70
N ASP A 126 11.37 2.93 2.69
CA ASP A 126 12.09 3.71 1.70
C ASP A 126 11.10 4.41 0.74
N VAL A 127 10.04 3.70 0.29
CA VAL A 127 9.08 4.24 -0.68
C VAL A 127 7.66 3.83 -0.35
N PHE A 128 6.74 4.80 -0.34
CA PHE A 128 5.29 4.56 -0.34
C PHE A 128 4.67 5.28 -1.54
N SER A 129 4.12 4.52 -2.49
CA SER A 129 3.63 5.01 -3.78
C SER A 129 2.19 4.58 -4.05
N LEU A 130 1.30 5.55 -4.28
CA LEU A 130 -0.10 5.31 -4.66
C LEU A 130 -0.42 5.99 -5.99
N ASN A 131 -1.10 5.28 -6.89
CA ASN A 131 -1.47 5.81 -8.20
C ASN A 131 -2.82 5.27 -8.69
N THR A 132 -3.74 6.18 -9.02
CA THR A 132 -5.02 5.81 -9.62
C THR A 132 -5.56 6.89 -10.55
N GLY A 133 -6.00 6.48 -11.74
CA GLY A 133 -6.66 7.37 -12.69
C GLY A 133 -8.16 7.57 -12.51
N LYS A 134 -8.80 6.97 -11.48
CA LYS A 134 -10.26 7.07 -11.29
C LYS A 134 -10.63 7.26 -9.82
N THR A 135 -11.57 8.16 -9.52
CA THR A 135 -12.10 8.39 -8.16
C THR A 135 -12.70 7.13 -7.54
N LYS A 136 -13.35 6.27 -8.33
CA LYS A 136 -13.98 5.03 -7.83
C LYS A 136 -13.01 4.03 -7.18
N HIS A 137 -11.71 4.20 -7.38
CA HIS A 137 -10.67 3.36 -6.78
C HIS A 137 -10.28 3.80 -5.35
N ILE A 138 -10.89 4.86 -4.80
CA ILE A 138 -10.53 5.41 -3.48
C ILE A 138 -11.75 5.82 -2.64
N THR A 139 -12.97 5.52 -3.11
CA THR A 139 -14.21 5.97 -2.45
C THR A 139 -14.34 5.42 -1.03
N GLY A 140 -13.90 4.18 -0.78
CA GLY A 140 -13.90 3.59 0.57
C GLY A 140 -12.89 4.28 1.47
N ILE A 141 -11.66 4.50 0.98
CA ILE A 141 -10.61 5.24 1.70
C ILE A 141 -11.07 6.66 2.08
N LEU A 142 -11.75 7.38 1.18
CA LEU A 142 -12.19 8.75 1.47
C LEU A 142 -13.22 8.83 2.61
N LYS A 143 -13.92 7.74 2.92
CA LYS A 143 -14.84 7.63 4.07
C LYS A 143 -14.14 7.38 5.40
N THR A 144 -12.85 7.02 5.38
CA THR A 144 -12.08 6.80 6.62
C THR A 144 -11.83 8.10 7.38
N LYS A 145 -11.59 7.99 8.69
CA LYS A 145 -11.23 9.15 9.53
C LYS A 145 -9.88 9.73 9.09
N LYS A 146 -9.68 11.03 9.32
CA LYS A 146 -8.38 11.70 9.06
C LYS A 146 -7.26 10.97 9.82
N LYS A 147 -6.09 10.84 9.19
CA LYS A 147 -4.90 10.19 9.76
C LYS A 147 -5.12 8.77 10.31
N SER A 148 -6.17 8.06 9.89
CA SER A 148 -6.51 6.73 10.41
C SER A 148 -5.73 5.58 9.75
N ILE A 149 -5.15 5.82 8.58
CA ILE A 149 -4.37 4.83 7.83
C ILE A 149 -2.89 5.03 8.17
N TRP A 150 -2.41 4.29 9.17
CA TRP A 150 -1.03 4.38 9.63
C TRP A 150 -0.03 3.80 8.61
N ILE A 151 0.96 4.59 8.20
CA ILE A 151 2.02 4.18 7.27
C ILE A 151 3.44 4.26 7.87
N GLY A 152 3.57 4.63 9.15
CA GLY A 152 4.85 4.66 9.85
C GLY A 152 5.78 5.81 9.43
N LYS A 153 7.09 5.53 9.42
CA LYS A 153 8.13 6.44 8.90
C LYS A 153 8.35 6.12 7.41
N VAL A 154 8.46 7.14 6.56
CA VAL A 154 8.60 6.99 5.11
C VAL A 154 9.63 7.99 4.59
N LYS A 155 10.67 7.52 3.88
CA LYS A 155 11.67 8.39 3.25
C LYS A 155 11.11 9.07 2.00
N LYS A 156 10.38 8.35 1.15
CA LYS A 156 9.79 8.88 -0.09
C LYS A 156 8.29 8.57 -0.20
N LEU A 157 7.45 9.60 -0.14
CA LEU A 157 6.01 9.51 -0.34
C LEU A 157 5.63 10.04 -1.72
N VAL A 158 4.98 9.22 -2.56
CA VAL A 158 4.59 9.56 -3.93
C VAL A 158 3.09 9.30 -4.12
N LEU A 159 2.32 10.35 -4.38
CA LEU A 159 0.90 10.24 -4.71
C LEU A 159 0.65 10.81 -6.11
N ARG A 160 -0.03 10.02 -6.96
CA ARG A 160 -0.32 10.40 -8.35
C ARG A 160 -1.82 10.38 -8.66
N LYS A 161 -2.26 11.35 -9.47
CA LYS A 161 -3.64 11.48 -9.95
C LYS A 161 -4.62 11.53 -8.76
N HIS A 162 -5.75 10.80 -8.79
CA HIS A 162 -6.72 10.82 -7.68
C HIS A 162 -6.15 10.30 -6.35
N ALA A 163 -5.03 9.57 -6.34
CA ALA A 163 -4.43 9.11 -5.09
C ALA A 163 -3.99 10.26 -4.17
N VAL A 164 -3.84 11.48 -4.71
CA VAL A 164 -3.54 12.68 -3.92
C VAL A 164 -4.64 12.93 -2.86
N GLU A 165 -5.92 12.67 -3.16
CA GLU A 165 -7.05 12.82 -2.22
C GLU A 165 -6.95 11.94 -0.96
N ILE A 166 -6.13 10.88 -1.00
CA ILE A 166 -5.91 10.00 0.15
C ILE A 166 -5.03 10.69 1.20
N LEU A 167 -4.24 11.70 0.83
CA LEU A 167 -3.25 12.32 1.71
C LEU A 167 -3.78 12.66 3.12
N PRO A 168 -4.95 13.29 3.30
CA PRO A 168 -5.48 13.62 4.64
C PRO A 168 -5.83 12.39 5.50
N LYS A 169 -5.93 11.21 4.89
CA LYS A 169 -6.27 9.93 5.55
C LYS A 169 -5.04 9.20 6.06
N LEU A 170 -3.85 9.52 5.52
CA LEU A 170 -2.59 8.90 5.91
C LEU A 170 -2.12 9.42 7.27
N GLY A 171 -1.80 8.50 8.17
CA GLY A 171 -1.13 8.74 9.44
C GLY A 171 0.37 8.53 9.28
N ILE A 172 1.12 9.62 9.36
CA ILE A 172 2.59 9.63 9.28
C ILE A 172 3.14 9.81 10.71
N HIS A 173 4.24 9.13 11.02
CA HIS A 173 4.87 9.25 12.33
C HIS A 173 5.35 10.68 12.61
N LYS A 174 5.16 11.20 13.84
CA LYS A 174 5.50 12.58 14.24
C LYS A 174 6.97 12.95 13.99
N GLU A 175 7.87 12.01 14.22
CA GLU A 175 9.33 12.13 13.99
C GLU A 175 9.76 11.85 12.55
N ASN A 176 8.84 11.65 11.61
CA ASN A 176 9.22 11.30 10.25
C ASN A 176 9.93 12.49 9.57
N VAL A 177 11.09 12.22 9.00
CA VAL A 177 11.84 13.13 8.13
C VAL A 177 11.87 12.51 6.73
N MET A 178 11.06 13.06 5.83
CA MET A 178 11.01 12.59 4.44
C MET A 178 12.14 13.20 3.63
N ASP A 179 12.84 12.37 2.86
CA ASP A 179 13.77 12.86 1.83
C ASP A 179 13.00 13.49 0.67
N VAL A 180 11.88 12.87 0.25
CA VAL A 180 11.07 13.35 -0.86
C VAL A 180 9.57 13.20 -0.57
N PHE A 181 8.84 14.30 -0.63
CA PHE A 181 7.38 14.29 -0.71
C PHE A 181 6.96 14.75 -2.11
N SER A 182 6.25 13.88 -2.84
CA SER A 182 5.89 14.11 -4.24
C SER A 182 4.40 13.93 -4.49
N LEU A 183 3.75 14.99 -4.96
CA LEU A 183 2.37 14.95 -5.46
C LEU A 183 2.38 15.29 -6.95
N ASN A 184 1.67 14.52 -7.76
CA ASN A 184 1.51 14.82 -9.18
C ASN A 184 0.08 14.56 -9.63
N THR A 185 -0.60 15.61 -10.06
CA THR A 185 -1.89 15.50 -10.73
C THR A 185 -1.90 16.41 -11.96
N GLY A 186 -2.42 15.91 -13.09
CA GLY A 186 -2.63 16.71 -14.30
C GLY A 186 -4.04 17.31 -14.43
N LYS A 187 -4.90 17.13 -13.41
CA LYS A 187 -6.27 17.64 -13.43
C LYS A 187 -6.76 18.06 -12.03
N THR A 188 -7.45 19.19 -11.94
CA THR A 188 -8.04 19.71 -10.70
C THR A 188 -9.09 18.76 -10.11
N GLU A 189 -9.78 17.97 -10.94
CA GLU A 189 -10.75 16.96 -10.50
C GLU A 189 -10.14 15.95 -9.51
N HIS A 190 -8.82 15.72 -9.58
CA HIS A 190 -8.09 14.82 -8.70
C HIS A 190 -7.80 15.39 -7.29
N ILE A 191 -8.15 16.65 -7.00
CA ILE A 191 -7.82 17.34 -5.73
C ILE A 191 -8.97 18.20 -5.18
N THR A 192 -10.19 18.02 -5.70
CA THR A 192 -11.38 18.79 -5.30
C THR A 192 -11.71 18.68 -3.81
N GLY A 193 -11.48 17.53 -3.19
CA GLY A 193 -11.67 17.32 -1.76
C GLY A 193 -10.63 18.07 -0.92
N ILE A 194 -9.37 18.09 -1.37
CA ILE A 194 -8.30 18.84 -0.70
C ILE A 194 -8.51 20.34 -0.79
N LEU A 195 -8.96 20.87 -1.93
CA LEU A 195 -9.18 22.31 -2.11
C LEU A 195 -10.19 22.89 -1.11
N LYS A 196 -11.16 22.07 -0.69
CA LYS A 196 -12.18 22.40 0.32
C LYS A 196 -11.65 22.40 1.76
N THR A 197 -10.43 21.93 1.99
CA THR A 197 -9.83 21.93 3.33
C THR A 197 -9.30 23.30 3.71
N LYS A 198 -9.15 23.55 5.02
CA LYS A 198 -8.56 24.81 5.52
C LYS A 198 -7.08 24.89 5.14
N LYS A 199 -6.54 26.10 5.05
CA LYS A 199 -5.09 26.34 4.92
C LYS A 199 -4.33 25.63 6.03
N LYS A 200 -3.16 25.07 5.71
CA LYS A 200 -2.28 24.33 6.64
C LYS A 200 -3.00 23.26 7.47
N SER A 201 -4.03 22.59 6.91
CA SER A 201 -4.79 21.58 7.65
C SER A 201 -4.34 20.14 7.40
N ILE A 202 -3.44 19.92 6.43
CA ILE A 202 -2.90 18.61 6.08
C ILE A 202 -1.43 18.56 6.48
N TRP A 203 -1.18 18.07 7.69
CA TRP A 203 0.17 17.88 8.21
C TRP A 203 0.89 16.71 7.54
N ILE A 204 2.09 16.96 7.01
CA ILE A 204 2.95 15.94 6.38
C ILE A 204 4.35 15.84 7.01
N GLY A 205 4.62 16.62 8.06
CA GLY A 205 5.85 16.55 8.85
C GLY A 205 7.05 17.28 8.23
N LYS A 206 8.24 16.74 8.47
CA LYS A 206 9.52 17.30 8.02
C LYS A 206 9.90 16.74 6.64
N VAL A 207 10.26 17.60 5.69
CA VAL A 207 10.55 17.20 4.31
C VAL A 207 11.81 17.91 3.79
N LYS A 208 12.75 17.15 3.20
CA LYS A 208 13.95 17.73 2.54
C LYS A 208 13.65 18.25 1.13
N LYS A 209 12.84 17.52 0.35
CA LYS A 209 12.45 17.92 -1.01
C LYS A 209 10.95 17.77 -1.25
N LEU A 210 10.29 18.91 -1.49
CA LEU A 210 8.90 18.99 -1.92
C LEU A 210 8.83 19.00 -3.46
N ARG A 211 8.07 18.09 -4.08
CA ARG A 211 7.80 18.05 -5.52
C ARG A 211 6.29 18.10 -5.78
N LEU A 212 5.81 19.21 -6.33
CA LEU A 212 4.41 19.37 -6.72
C LEU A 212 4.32 19.54 -8.24
N GLY A 213 3.80 18.52 -8.92
CA GLY A 213 3.61 18.48 -10.37
C GLY A 213 2.16 18.76 -10.77
N GLY A 214 1.98 19.53 -11.85
CA GLY A 214 0.67 19.95 -12.36
C GLY A 214 -0.18 20.68 -11.32
N ASP A 215 -1.46 20.34 -11.22
CA ASP A 215 -2.42 21.01 -10.35
C ASP A 215 -2.16 20.77 -8.86
N ALA A 216 -1.25 19.85 -8.51
CA ALA A 216 -0.83 19.65 -7.13
C ALA A 216 -0.18 20.92 -6.53
N LYS A 217 0.31 21.84 -7.38
CA LYS A 217 0.85 23.13 -6.92
C LYS A 217 -0.22 24.00 -6.25
N THR A 218 -1.48 23.88 -6.67
CA THR A 218 -2.60 24.69 -6.17
C THR A 218 -2.98 24.39 -4.73
N ILE A 219 -2.64 23.19 -4.23
CA ILE A 219 -2.92 22.75 -2.85
C ILE A 219 -1.74 22.95 -1.91
N LYS A 220 -0.65 23.61 -2.34
CA LYS A 220 0.53 23.84 -1.51
C LYS A 220 0.18 24.52 -0.19
N ASP A 221 -0.74 25.49 -0.21
CA ASP A 221 -1.17 26.24 0.99
C ASP A 221 -2.10 25.43 1.93
N ARG A 222 -2.56 24.25 1.50
CA ARG A 222 -3.30 23.28 2.33
C ARG A 222 -2.36 22.39 3.15
N LEU A 223 -1.11 22.25 2.72
CA LEU A 223 -0.09 21.43 3.36
C LEU A 223 0.55 22.16 4.54
N ASP A 224 0.75 21.44 5.63
CA ASP A 224 1.50 21.87 6.81
C ASP A 224 2.77 21.02 6.95
N PHE A 225 3.93 21.64 6.77
CA PHE A 225 5.23 20.98 6.73
C PHE A 225 6.37 21.90 7.09
N THR A 226 7.47 21.30 7.54
CA THR A 226 8.74 21.98 7.74
C THR A 226 9.72 21.52 6.67
N LEU A 227 10.27 22.46 5.90
CA LEU A 227 11.37 22.15 5.00
C LEU A 227 12.67 22.05 5.80
N ILE A 228 13.38 20.94 5.64
CA ILE A 228 14.72 20.77 6.20
C ILE A 228 15.73 21.03 5.08
N PRO A 229 16.70 21.94 5.26
CA PRO A 229 17.79 22.11 4.30
C PRO A 229 18.55 20.79 4.11
N ARG A 230 19.09 20.57 2.92
CA ARG A 230 19.98 19.42 2.71
C ARG A 230 21.24 19.68 3.54
N SER A 231 21.58 18.74 4.42
CA SER A 231 22.94 18.65 4.96
C SER A 231 23.87 18.47 3.77
N GLU A 232 24.83 19.38 3.60
CA GLU A 232 25.93 19.27 2.64
C GLU A 232 26.79 18.03 2.94
#